data_AF-N2ANT8-F1
#
_entry.id   AF-N2ANT8-F1
#
_cell.length_a   1.000
_cell.length_b   1.000
_cell.length_c   1.000
_cell.angle_alpha   90.00
_cell.angle_beta   90.00
_cell.angle_gamma   90.00
#
_symmetry.space_group_name_H-M   'P 1'
#
loop_
_entity.id
_entity.type
_entity.pdbx_description
1 polymer ?
#
loop_
_entity_poly.entity_id
_entity_poly.type
_entity_poly.pdbx_seq_one_letter_code
_entity_poly.pdbx_strand_id
1 'polypeptide(L)'
;MSNYIFPFLWMRGESEQTIRNEIAKISECGIKAVCVEARPHPEFCGDGWWHDLDIVIDEAKKRDMKIWILDDKHFPTGYANGLIETKYPERKKQYIQCTTADIFGSRHKLTLHVGRMLKPTIGFWEIGNPVNEEERAKNSLLAMIAVRFDEGNRFHEEVIDLTDTYDGQYAVFDLPQGQ
;
A
#
# COMPACT_ATOMS: atom_id res chain seq x y z
N MET A 1 1.55 20.80 -34.59
CA MET A 1 2.69 20.07 -34.01
C MET A 1 2.15 19.20 -32.88
N SER A 2 2.58 17.95 -32.80
CA SER A 2 2.16 17.04 -31.73
C SER A 2 2.96 17.33 -30.45
N ASN A 3 2.30 17.23 -29.29
CA ASN A 3 2.93 17.40 -27.99
C ASN A 3 3.48 16.06 -27.48
N TYR A 4 4.78 15.99 -27.17
CA TYR A 4 5.46 14.75 -26.74
C TYR A 4 6.06 14.83 -25.33
N ILE A 5 5.96 15.99 -24.68
CA ILE A 5 6.50 16.22 -23.34
C ILE A 5 5.36 16.68 -22.44
N PHE A 6 5.38 16.17 -21.22
CA PHE A 6 4.33 16.37 -20.24
C PHE A 6 4.93 16.42 -18.82
N PRO A 7 5.43 17.58 -18.38
CA PRO A 7 6.08 17.70 -17.08
C PRO A 7 5.06 17.66 -15.94
N PHE A 8 5.52 17.21 -14.78
CA PHE A 8 4.78 17.40 -13.53
C PHE A 8 4.88 18.85 -13.08
N LEU A 9 3.72 19.48 -12.86
CA LEU A 9 3.55 20.76 -12.20
C LEU A 9 3.23 20.47 -10.73
N TRP A 10 4.16 20.76 -9.83
CA TRP A 10 4.03 20.49 -8.40
C TRP A 10 3.32 21.65 -7.73
N MET A 11 2.07 21.43 -7.34
CA MET A 11 1.30 22.44 -6.62
C MET A 11 1.71 22.46 -5.15
N ARG A 12 2.11 23.64 -4.66
CA ARG A 12 2.62 23.83 -3.28
C ARG A 12 1.75 24.78 -2.45
N GLY A 13 0.68 25.33 -3.00
CA GLY A 13 -0.08 26.44 -2.39
C GLY A 13 0.63 27.78 -2.59
N GLU A 14 1.29 27.95 -3.74
CA GLU A 14 1.94 29.21 -4.10
C GLU A 14 0.94 30.26 -4.59
N SER A 15 1.36 31.53 -4.65
CA SER A 15 0.47 32.59 -5.13
C SER A 15 0.02 32.37 -6.58
N GLU A 16 -1.18 32.85 -6.92
CA GLU A 16 -1.71 32.84 -8.29
C GLU A 16 -0.70 33.35 -9.32
N GLN A 17 0.02 34.43 -9.01
CA GLN A 17 1.01 35.00 -9.92
C GLN A 17 2.16 34.03 -10.24
N THR A 18 2.56 33.22 -9.26
CA THR A 18 3.59 32.18 -9.43
C THR A 18 3.05 31.06 -10.32
N ILE A 19 1.86 30.54 -10.02
CA ILE A 19 1.22 29.47 -10.80
C ILE A 19 1.10 29.88 -12.26
N ARG A 20 0.59 31.09 -12.52
CA ARG A 20 0.43 31.61 -13.88
C ARG A 20 1.77 31.75 -14.61
N ASN A 21 2.79 32.26 -13.92
CA ASN A 21 4.13 32.41 -14.49
C ASN A 21 4.77 31.04 -14.81
N GLU A 22 4.62 30.03 -13.96
CA GLU A 22 5.13 28.69 -14.22
C GLU A 22 4.50 28.07 -15.48
N ILE A 23 3.17 28.15 -15.61
CA ILE A 23 2.45 27.66 -16.80
C ILE A 23 2.87 28.44 -18.06
N ALA A 24 3.02 29.76 -17.94
CA ALA A 24 3.50 30.59 -19.03
C ALA A 24 4.90 30.13 -19.51
N LYS A 25 5.83 29.90 -18.57
CA LYS A 25 7.19 29.41 -18.90
C LYS A 25 7.18 28.04 -19.56
N ILE A 26 6.33 27.12 -19.10
CA ILE A 26 6.16 25.81 -19.73
C ILE A 26 5.65 25.97 -21.17
N SER A 27 4.64 26.83 -21.40
CA SER A 27 4.13 27.10 -22.75
C SER A 27 5.17 27.79 -23.65
N GLU A 28 5.99 28.69 -23.12
CA GLU A 28 7.05 29.38 -23.86
C GLU A 28 8.11 28.41 -24.39
N CYS A 29 8.32 27.29 -23.68
CA CYS A 29 9.18 26.18 -24.13
C CYS A 29 8.54 25.32 -25.23
N GLY A 30 7.33 25.64 -25.71
CA GLY A 30 6.60 24.87 -26.72
C GLY A 30 5.90 23.62 -26.17
N ILE A 31 5.84 23.45 -24.85
CA ILE A 31 5.14 22.33 -24.20
C ILE A 31 3.66 22.69 -24.10
N LYS A 32 2.79 21.80 -24.59
CA LYS A 32 1.34 22.02 -24.68
C LYS A 32 0.52 21.17 -23.73
N ALA A 33 1.15 20.61 -22.69
CA ALA A 33 0.42 19.92 -21.64
C ALA A 33 1.20 19.87 -20.31
N VAL A 34 0.50 19.82 -19.17
CA VAL A 34 1.08 19.65 -17.81
C VAL A 34 0.31 18.64 -16.95
N CYS A 35 1.04 17.86 -16.14
CA CYS A 35 0.47 16.97 -15.15
C CYS A 35 0.44 17.69 -13.81
N VAL A 36 -0.74 18.05 -13.33
CA VAL A 36 -0.88 18.57 -11.98
C VAL A 36 -0.57 17.44 -11.01
N GLU A 37 0.55 17.59 -10.33
CA GLU A 37 0.94 16.75 -9.21
C GLU A 37 0.32 17.34 -7.95
N ALA A 38 -0.54 16.54 -7.30
CA ALA A 38 -1.21 16.89 -6.06
C ALA A 38 -0.23 17.21 -4.91
N ARG A 39 0.98 16.66 -4.98
CA ARG A 39 2.05 16.88 -4.00
C ARG A 39 2.82 18.18 -4.28
N PRO A 40 3.23 18.93 -3.23
CA PRO A 40 2.98 18.78 -1.80
C PRO A 40 1.87 19.72 -1.25
N HIS A 41 0.81 19.98 -2.01
CA HIS A 41 -0.21 20.97 -1.62
C HIS A 41 -0.85 20.65 -0.26
N PRO A 42 -0.86 21.58 0.72
CA PRO A 42 -1.32 21.29 2.08
C PRO A 42 -2.82 20.97 2.16
N GLU A 43 -3.62 21.57 1.28
CA GLU A 43 -5.08 21.42 1.23
C GLU A 43 -5.55 20.52 0.09
N PHE A 44 -4.83 19.44 -0.24
CA PHE A 44 -5.22 18.51 -1.31
C PHE A 44 -6.72 18.15 -1.26
N CYS A 45 -7.42 18.31 -2.40
CA CYS A 45 -8.87 18.14 -2.54
C CYS A 45 -9.77 19.02 -1.64
N GLY A 46 -9.22 20.00 -0.92
CA GLY A 46 -9.94 21.06 -0.22
C GLY A 46 -10.04 22.35 -1.06
N ASP A 47 -10.70 23.37 -0.51
CA ASP A 47 -11.05 24.60 -1.25
C ASP A 47 -9.82 25.31 -1.83
N GLY A 48 -8.72 25.41 -1.08
CA GLY A 48 -7.48 26.02 -1.56
C GLY A 48 -6.86 25.28 -2.76
N TRP A 49 -6.87 23.94 -2.75
CA TRP A 49 -6.35 23.16 -3.87
C TRP A 49 -7.21 23.30 -5.13
N TRP A 50 -8.54 23.32 -4.97
CA TRP A 50 -9.45 23.57 -6.09
C TRP A 50 -9.31 24.99 -6.65
N HIS A 51 -9.11 25.98 -5.78
CA HIS A 51 -8.85 27.37 -6.18
C HIS A 51 -7.56 27.48 -7.02
N ASP A 52 -6.47 26.87 -6.56
CA ASP A 52 -5.22 26.86 -7.31
C ASP A 52 -5.35 26.09 -8.64
N LEU A 53 -6.10 24.98 -8.66
CA LEU A 53 -6.39 24.25 -9.89
C LEU A 53 -7.22 25.07 -10.87
N ASP A 54 -8.17 25.89 -10.41
CA ASP A 54 -8.93 26.81 -11.26
C ASP A 54 -8.00 27.82 -11.96
N ILE A 55 -7.00 28.34 -11.25
CA ILE A 55 -5.96 29.21 -11.82
C ILE A 55 -5.17 28.46 -12.91
N VAL A 56 -4.77 27.21 -12.64
CA VAL A 56 -4.05 26.38 -13.62
C VAL A 56 -4.90 26.17 -14.88
N ILE A 57 -6.17 25.83 -14.71
CA ILE A 57 -7.11 25.59 -15.82
C ILE A 57 -7.33 26.86 -16.64
N ASP A 58 -7.54 28.00 -15.98
CA ASP A 58 -7.72 29.29 -16.64
C ASP A 58 -6.48 29.68 -17.48
N GLU A 59 -5.28 29.54 -16.91
CA GLU A 59 -4.04 29.88 -17.61
C GLU A 59 -3.72 28.92 -18.76
N ALA A 60 -3.96 27.61 -18.57
CA ALA A 60 -3.76 26.61 -19.61
C ALA A 60 -4.70 26.82 -20.80
N LYS A 61 -5.97 27.19 -20.55
CA LYS A 61 -6.96 27.51 -21.61
C LYS A 61 -6.49 28.67 -22.49
N LYS A 62 -5.95 29.74 -21.89
CA LYS A 62 -5.39 30.90 -22.63
C LYS A 62 -4.24 30.51 -23.57
N ARG A 63 -3.59 29.36 -23.31
CA ARG A 63 -2.36 28.91 -23.97
C ARG A 63 -2.54 27.68 -24.86
N ASP A 64 -3.79 27.21 -25.00
CA ASP A 64 -4.14 25.98 -25.71
C ASP A 64 -3.34 24.77 -25.18
N MET A 65 -3.29 24.64 -23.85
CA MET A 65 -2.60 23.55 -23.16
C MET A 65 -3.60 22.52 -22.62
N LYS A 66 -3.19 21.24 -22.63
CA LYS A 66 -3.91 20.15 -21.96
C LYS A 66 -3.46 20.01 -20.51
N ILE A 67 -4.38 19.62 -19.63
CA ILE A 67 -4.08 19.33 -18.23
C ILE A 67 -4.41 17.86 -17.97
N TRP A 68 -3.57 17.19 -17.20
CA TRP A 68 -3.94 15.95 -16.52
C TRP A 68 -3.71 16.12 -15.03
N ILE A 69 -4.35 15.29 -14.23
CA ILE A 69 -4.27 15.32 -12.78
C ILE A 69 -3.74 13.96 -12.32
N LEU A 70 -2.74 13.99 -11.44
CA LEU A 70 -2.38 12.83 -10.63
C LEU A 70 -3.24 12.88 -9.37
N ASP A 71 -4.17 11.92 -9.25
CA ASP A 71 -5.29 11.93 -8.30
C ASP A 71 -4.96 11.28 -6.94
N ASP A 72 -3.69 11.26 -6.54
CA ASP A 72 -3.25 10.68 -5.28
C ASP A 72 -2.23 11.56 -4.55
N LYS A 73 -2.27 11.52 -3.22
CA LYS A 73 -1.47 12.39 -2.34
C LYS A 73 -0.08 11.82 -2.08
N HIS A 74 0.09 10.50 -2.03
CA HIS A 74 1.40 9.89 -1.80
C HIS A 74 1.43 8.42 -2.25
N PHE A 75 2.63 7.90 -2.52
CA PHE A 75 2.85 6.46 -2.67
C PHE A 75 3.10 5.82 -1.30
N PRO A 76 2.53 4.65 -0.96
CA PRO A 76 1.69 3.79 -1.80
C PRO A 76 0.30 4.40 -2.07
N THR A 77 -0.17 4.20 -3.30
CA THR A 77 -1.46 4.73 -3.76
C THR A 77 -2.63 4.11 -2.98
N GLY A 78 -3.74 4.84 -2.89
CA GLY A 78 -4.96 4.43 -2.19
C GLY A 78 -5.31 5.28 -0.97
N TYR A 79 -4.73 6.48 -0.85
CA TYR A 79 -5.04 7.41 0.25
C TYR A 79 -6.51 7.85 0.25
N ALA A 80 -7.13 7.93 -0.94
CA ALA A 80 -8.52 8.34 -1.16
C ALA A 80 -8.91 9.59 -0.35
N ASN A 81 -8.03 10.60 -0.39
CA ASN A 81 -8.14 11.85 0.36
C ASN A 81 -8.44 11.68 1.87
N GLY A 82 -7.88 10.66 2.51
CA GLY A 82 -8.09 10.38 3.94
C GLY A 82 -9.45 9.77 4.28
N LEU A 83 -10.31 9.50 3.30
CA LEU A 83 -11.64 8.93 3.54
C LEU A 83 -11.59 7.49 4.03
N ILE A 84 -10.57 6.71 3.65
CA ILE A 84 -10.40 5.35 4.18
C ILE A 84 -10.16 5.40 5.68
N GLU A 85 -9.28 6.28 6.15
CA GLU A 85 -8.97 6.39 7.58
C GLU A 85 -10.15 6.96 8.38
N THR A 86 -10.79 8.01 7.86
CA THR A 86 -11.76 8.80 8.64
C THR A 86 -13.20 8.31 8.53
N LYS A 87 -13.59 7.70 7.40
CA LYS A 87 -14.98 7.38 7.09
C LYS A 87 -15.22 5.92 6.72
N TYR A 88 -14.26 5.28 6.07
CA TYR A 88 -14.38 3.90 5.58
C TYR A 88 -13.24 2.99 6.04
N PRO A 89 -12.97 2.88 7.35
CA PRO A 89 -11.85 2.09 7.87
C PRO A 89 -11.97 0.60 7.53
N GLU A 90 -13.18 0.12 7.20
CA GLU A 90 -13.44 -1.23 6.73
C GLU A 90 -12.91 -1.51 5.32
N ARG A 91 -12.64 -0.46 4.51
CA ARG A 91 -12.14 -0.57 3.13
C ARG A 91 -10.63 -0.48 3.01
N LYS A 92 -9.93 -0.41 4.15
CA LYS A 92 -8.47 -0.37 4.15
C LYS A 92 -7.90 -1.60 3.45
N LYS A 93 -6.72 -1.42 2.88
CA LYS A 93 -5.97 -2.50 2.23
C LYS A 93 -5.63 -3.58 3.25
N GLN A 94 -5.98 -4.82 2.93
CA GLN A 94 -5.62 -6.00 3.70
C GLN A 94 -4.51 -6.76 2.98
N TYR A 95 -3.66 -7.42 3.76
CA TYR A 95 -2.56 -8.22 3.25
C TYR A 95 -2.67 -9.65 3.76
N ILE A 96 -2.35 -10.60 2.90
CA ILE A 96 -2.10 -11.99 3.32
C ILE A 96 -0.61 -12.09 3.64
N GLN A 97 -0.31 -12.52 4.86
CA GLN A 97 1.06 -12.81 5.28
C GLN A 97 1.21 -14.32 5.47
N CYS A 98 2.35 -14.84 5.02
CA CYS A 98 2.78 -16.20 5.30
C CYS A 98 3.87 -16.16 6.37
N THR A 99 3.69 -16.92 7.44
CA THR A 99 4.71 -17.17 8.46
C THR A 99 4.97 -18.67 8.50
N THR A 100 6.23 -19.07 8.42
CA THR A 100 6.64 -20.49 8.38
C THR A 100 7.32 -20.89 9.69
N ALA A 101 7.28 -22.18 10.00
CA ALA A 101 8.04 -22.80 11.08
C ALA A 101 8.52 -24.18 10.61
N ASP A 102 9.79 -24.48 10.86
CA ASP A 102 10.35 -25.80 10.56
C ASP A 102 10.03 -26.77 11.70
N ILE A 103 9.41 -27.90 11.36
CA ILE A 103 8.91 -28.86 12.34
C ILE A 103 9.33 -30.26 11.92
N PHE A 104 10.02 -30.97 12.82
CA PHE A 104 10.33 -32.39 12.61
C PHE A 104 9.07 -33.23 12.82
N GLY A 105 8.71 -34.02 11.80
CA GLY A 105 7.63 -34.98 11.89
C GLY A 105 7.87 -36.02 12.99
N SER A 106 6.86 -36.32 13.80
CA SER A 106 7.03 -37.14 15.01
C SER A 106 5.84 -38.09 15.21
N ARG A 107 6.06 -39.20 15.93
CA ARG A 107 4.98 -40.14 16.31
C ARG A 107 4.07 -39.62 17.42
N HIS A 108 4.38 -38.46 17.99
CA HIS A 108 3.64 -37.82 19.06
C HIS A 108 2.97 -36.55 18.56
N LYS A 109 1.90 -36.14 19.25
CA LYS A 109 1.25 -34.86 19.03
C LYS A 109 2.24 -33.72 19.21
N LEU A 110 2.20 -32.79 18.28
CA LEU A 110 2.98 -31.57 18.27
C LEU A 110 2.06 -30.39 18.61
N THR A 111 2.62 -29.41 19.31
CA THR A 111 1.92 -28.18 19.66
C THR A 111 2.68 -26.99 19.12
N LEU A 112 2.02 -26.13 18.34
CA LEU A 112 2.58 -24.90 17.80
C LEU A 112 1.80 -23.69 18.33
N HIS A 113 2.51 -22.67 18.80
CA HIS A 113 1.90 -21.43 19.28
C HIS A 113 1.56 -20.49 18.10
N VAL A 114 0.51 -20.81 17.35
CA VAL A 114 0.10 -20.08 16.13
C VAL A 114 -0.25 -18.62 16.41
N GLY A 115 -0.81 -18.27 17.58
CA GLY A 115 -1.16 -16.88 17.90
C GLY A 115 0.05 -15.92 17.92
N ARG A 116 1.27 -16.43 18.08
CA ARG A 116 2.50 -15.62 17.95
C ARG A 116 2.89 -15.38 16.51
N MET A 117 2.51 -16.28 15.61
CA MET A 117 2.82 -16.27 14.18
C MET A 117 1.86 -15.38 13.37
N LEU A 118 0.70 -15.03 13.94
CA LEU A 118 -0.24 -14.04 13.38
C LEU A 118 0.28 -12.59 13.47
N LYS A 119 1.39 -12.37 14.19
CA LYS A 119 2.02 -11.06 14.30
C LYS A 119 2.73 -10.73 12.98
N PRO A 120 2.49 -9.55 12.38
CA PRO A 120 3.15 -9.18 11.15
C PRO A 120 4.66 -9.12 11.35
N THR A 121 5.41 -9.53 10.33
CA THR A 121 6.87 -9.41 10.34
C THR A 121 7.21 -7.93 10.19
N ILE A 122 7.89 -7.36 11.19
CA ILE A 122 8.30 -5.96 11.17
C ILE A 122 9.49 -5.84 10.22
N GLY A 123 9.32 -5.11 9.12
CA GLY A 123 10.43 -4.79 8.22
C GLY A 123 11.42 -3.81 8.87
N PHE A 124 12.68 -3.80 8.44
CA PHE A 124 13.69 -2.87 8.96
C PHE A 124 13.25 -1.39 8.86
N TRP A 125 12.47 -1.03 7.83
CA TRP A 125 11.92 0.31 7.60
C TRP A 125 10.80 0.71 8.57
N GLU A 126 10.25 -0.23 9.32
CA GLU A 126 9.17 0.00 10.29
C GLU A 126 9.68 0.11 11.73
N ILE A 127 10.99 -0.08 11.94
CA ILE A 127 11.62 0.02 13.26
C ILE A 127 11.46 1.46 13.78
N GLY A 128 10.83 1.59 14.95
CA GLY A 128 10.57 2.87 15.60
C GLY A 128 9.20 3.48 15.31
N ASN A 129 8.45 2.93 14.34
CA ASN A 129 7.06 3.34 14.13
C ASN A 129 6.16 2.76 15.25
N PRO A 130 5.14 3.51 15.69
CA PRO A 130 4.20 3.01 16.67
C PRO A 130 3.43 1.81 16.10
N VAL A 131 3.38 0.73 16.86
CA VAL A 131 2.64 -0.47 16.48
C VAL A 131 1.20 -0.35 16.96
N ASN A 132 0.23 -0.52 16.05
CA ASN A 132 -1.18 -0.55 16.40
C ASN A 132 -1.57 -1.97 16.89
N GLU A 133 -1.51 -2.20 18.20
CA GLU A 133 -1.83 -3.50 18.79
C GLU A 133 -3.31 -3.90 18.65
N GLU A 134 -4.23 -2.93 18.70
CA GLU A 134 -5.66 -3.18 18.49
C GLU A 134 -5.95 -3.69 17.08
N GLU A 135 -5.23 -3.16 16.08
CA GLU A 135 -5.36 -3.62 14.71
C GLU A 135 -4.76 -5.01 14.52
N ARG A 136 -3.60 -5.28 15.13
CA ARG A 136 -2.97 -6.61 15.09
C ARG A 136 -3.84 -7.69 15.74
N ALA A 137 -4.61 -7.35 16.76
CA ALA A 137 -5.54 -8.27 17.40
C ALA A 137 -6.68 -8.71 16.46
N LYS A 138 -6.92 -7.99 15.36
CA LYS A 138 -7.91 -8.37 14.32
C LYS A 138 -7.35 -9.34 13.28
N ASN A 139 -6.06 -9.65 13.33
CA ASN A 139 -5.47 -10.64 12.44
C ASN A 139 -6.11 -12.01 12.69
N SER A 140 -6.45 -12.70 11.61
CA SER A 140 -7.08 -14.02 11.65
C SER A 140 -6.25 -15.02 10.85
N LEU A 141 -6.30 -16.28 11.28
CA LEU A 141 -5.73 -17.38 10.53
C LEU A 141 -6.62 -17.66 9.30
N LEU A 142 -6.03 -17.63 8.10
CA LEU A 142 -6.72 -18.04 6.88
C LEU A 142 -6.53 -19.52 6.58
N ALA A 143 -5.30 -20.01 6.74
CA ALA A 143 -4.96 -21.42 6.54
C ALA A 143 -3.69 -21.77 7.33
N MET A 144 -3.61 -23.00 7.83
CA MET A 144 -2.38 -23.59 8.35
C MET A 144 -2.09 -24.88 7.61
N ILE A 145 -1.04 -24.87 6.79
CA ILE A 145 -0.71 -25.96 5.88
C ILE A 145 0.67 -26.51 6.22
N ALA A 146 0.77 -27.83 6.42
CA ALA A 146 2.03 -28.52 6.50
C ALA A 146 2.44 -29.03 5.12
N VAL A 147 3.66 -28.68 4.72
CA VAL A 147 4.27 -29.11 3.46
C VAL A 147 5.52 -29.90 3.82
N ARG A 148 5.68 -31.08 3.20
CA ARG A 148 6.89 -31.88 3.40
C ARG A 148 8.09 -31.18 2.75
N PHE A 149 9.18 -31.08 3.52
CA PHE A 149 10.48 -30.57 3.10
C PHE A 149 11.53 -31.66 3.33
N ASP A 150 12.26 -32.06 2.29
CA ASP A 150 13.29 -33.11 2.37
C ASP A 150 14.66 -32.67 1.83
N GLU A 151 15.61 -33.62 1.84
CA GLU A 151 16.99 -33.38 1.43
C GLU A 151 17.09 -32.74 0.04
N GLY A 152 18.00 -31.78 -0.11
CA GLY A 152 18.14 -31.02 -1.35
C GLY A 152 17.24 -29.78 -1.45
N ASN A 153 16.67 -29.32 -0.33
CA ASN A 153 15.81 -28.13 -0.23
C ASN A 153 14.54 -28.21 -1.08
N ARG A 154 13.91 -29.38 -1.12
CA ARG A 154 12.74 -29.63 -1.98
C ARG A 154 11.45 -29.65 -1.17
N PHE A 155 10.48 -28.85 -1.63
CA PHE A 155 9.09 -28.92 -1.16
C PHE A 155 8.28 -29.89 -2.03
N HIS A 156 7.39 -30.64 -1.40
CA HIS A 156 6.46 -31.54 -2.08
C HIS A 156 5.11 -30.86 -2.32
N GLU A 157 4.37 -31.31 -3.33
CA GLU A 157 3.02 -30.78 -3.63
C GLU A 157 1.94 -31.31 -2.68
N GLU A 158 2.21 -32.47 -2.05
CA GLU A 158 1.32 -33.03 -1.04
C GLU A 158 1.32 -32.16 0.21
N VAL A 159 0.11 -31.77 0.62
CA VAL A 159 -0.12 -30.91 1.77
C VAL A 159 -1.03 -31.57 2.78
N ILE A 160 -0.81 -31.26 4.05
CA ILE A 160 -1.73 -31.59 5.13
C ILE A 160 -2.35 -30.29 5.62
N ASP A 161 -3.67 -30.17 5.47
CA ASP A 161 -4.40 -29.04 6.03
C ASP A 161 -4.59 -29.27 7.53
N LEU A 162 -4.07 -28.32 8.32
CA LEU A 162 -4.10 -28.33 9.77
C LEU A 162 -4.95 -27.18 10.32
N THR A 163 -5.66 -26.44 9.47
CA THR A 163 -6.40 -25.22 9.84
C THR A 163 -7.38 -25.48 10.99
N ASP A 164 -8.08 -26.61 10.97
CA ASP A 164 -9.07 -26.98 11.99
C ASP A 164 -8.46 -27.41 13.34
N THR A 165 -7.13 -27.54 13.42
CA THR A 165 -6.44 -27.91 14.67
C THR A 165 -6.13 -26.70 15.56
N TYR A 166 -6.37 -25.48 15.06
CA TYR A 166 -6.11 -24.23 15.76
C TYR A 166 -7.27 -23.85 16.69
N ASP A 167 -6.96 -23.64 17.98
CA ASP A 167 -7.94 -23.30 19.03
C ASP A 167 -8.07 -21.80 19.31
N GLY A 168 -7.41 -20.95 18.52
CA GLY A 168 -7.31 -19.51 18.76
C GLY A 168 -5.99 -19.06 19.38
N GLN A 169 -5.20 -19.96 19.97
CA GLN A 169 -3.87 -19.64 20.49
C GLN A 169 -2.81 -20.65 20.02
N TYR A 170 -3.14 -21.93 20.11
CA TYR A 170 -2.28 -23.06 19.78
C TYR A 170 -2.92 -23.92 18.71
N ALA A 171 -2.10 -24.67 18.00
CA ALA A 171 -2.57 -25.77 17.18
C ALA A 171 -1.92 -27.07 17.66
N VAL A 172 -2.73 -28.12 17.80
CA VAL A 172 -2.29 -29.44 18.25
C VAL A 172 -2.58 -30.47 17.17
N PHE A 173 -1.54 -31.05 16.60
CA PHE A 173 -1.64 -31.90 15.41
C PHE A 173 -0.63 -33.03 15.41
N ASP A 174 -0.90 -34.03 14.58
CA ASP A 174 0.00 -35.15 14.31
C ASP A 174 0.58 -34.97 12.90
N LEU A 175 1.89 -35.20 12.75
CA LEU A 175 2.57 -35.19 11.45
C LEU A 175 3.13 -36.57 11.14
N PRO A 176 3.26 -36.96 9.86
CA PRO A 176 4.01 -38.15 9.48
C PRO A 176 5.40 -38.14 10.09
N GLN A 177 5.93 -39.31 10.45
CA GLN A 177 7.28 -39.42 11.00
C GLN A 177 8.30 -38.84 10.00
N GLY A 178 9.11 -37.88 10.46
CA GLY A 178 10.21 -37.31 9.67
C GLY A 178 11.30 -38.34 9.43
N GLN A 179 12.04 -38.15 8.34
CA GLN A 179 13.25 -38.93 8.03
C GLN A 179 14.45 -38.40 8.83
#